data_AF-A0A0Z8TNG3-F1
#
_entry.id   AF-A0A0Z8TNG3-F1
#
_cell.length_a   1.000
_cell.length_b   1.000
_cell.length_c   1.000
_cell.angle_alpha   90.00
_cell.angle_beta   90.00
_cell.angle_gamma   90.00
#
_symmetry.space_group_name_H-M   'P 1'
#
loop_
_entity.id
_entity.type
_entity.pdbx_description
1 polymer ?
#
loop_
_entity_poly.entity_id
_entity_poly.type
_entity_poly.pdbx_seq_one_letter_code
_entity_poly.pdbx_strand_id
1 'polypeptide(L)'
;MLIFTELDGIHEKIVLFDLDETRKNRYGIEIKSDEDYQIVGYSNENHAPVFLGVVVGRDKNTLRVASTNTRLDSFLSEFVSKKNKLIKEIASLETELEREVDLKERAINDLDVEIDELNNQLKELQQRYKKRKKLVDAELRKNFYSWINSNWFLRILYSLYENLS
;
A
#
# COMPACT_ATOMS: atom_id res chain seq x y z
N MET A 1 9.33 38.73 16.98
CA MET A 1 9.45 37.45 17.73
C MET A 1 10.73 36.74 17.32
N LEU A 2 11.75 36.71 18.18
CA LEU A 2 13.00 35.97 17.94
C LEU A 2 12.84 34.55 18.47
N ILE A 3 12.76 33.55 17.59
CA ILE A 3 12.79 32.14 18.01
C ILE A 3 14.26 31.70 18.06
N PHE A 4 14.83 31.65 19.26
CA PHE A 4 16.11 30.98 19.51
C PHE A 4 15.84 29.64 20.20
N THR A 5 16.01 28.54 19.47
CA THR A 5 16.18 27.22 20.08
C THR A 5 17.68 26.89 20.07
N GLU A 6 18.26 27.06 21.26
CA GLU A 6 19.58 26.57 21.72
C GLU A 6 20.84 27.05 20.98
N LEU A 7 21.82 27.44 21.80
CA LEU A 7 22.88 28.41 21.49
C LEU A 7 24.27 27.76 21.38
N ASP A 8 24.33 26.51 20.90
CA ASP A 8 25.56 25.84 20.45
C ASP A 8 25.45 25.55 18.93
N GLY A 9 26.47 25.92 18.15
CA GLY A 9 26.53 25.67 16.70
C GLY A 9 25.78 26.68 15.80
N ILE A 10 26.11 27.97 15.89
CA ILE A 10 25.38 29.08 15.24
C ILE A 10 25.59 29.18 13.70
N HIS A 11 26.54 28.44 13.13
CA HIS A 11 26.77 28.48 11.68
C HIS A 11 25.62 27.79 10.93
N GLU A 12 25.13 28.44 9.87
CA GLU A 12 24.16 27.89 8.91
C GLU A 12 22.69 27.80 9.38
N LYS A 13 22.33 28.44 10.50
CA LYS A 13 20.92 28.59 10.90
C LYS A 13 20.23 29.68 10.08
N ILE A 14 18.98 29.44 9.69
CA ILE A 14 18.12 30.43 9.01
C ILE A 14 17.49 31.36 10.05
N VAL A 15 17.50 32.66 9.77
CA VAL A 15 16.92 33.70 10.63
C VAL A 15 15.98 34.59 9.83
N LEU A 16 14.87 34.95 10.47
CA LEU A 16 13.92 35.96 10.01
C LEU A 16 14.15 37.25 10.80
N PHE A 17 14.22 38.38 10.10
CA PHE A 17 14.49 39.66 10.72
C PHE A 17 13.88 40.83 9.96
N ASP A 18 13.62 41.93 10.66
CA ASP A 18 13.14 43.17 10.06
C ASP A 18 14.19 44.28 10.20
N LEU A 19 13.88 45.46 9.65
CA LEU A 19 14.76 46.62 9.71
C LEU A 19 15.07 47.08 11.13
N ASP A 20 14.17 46.88 12.08
CA ASP A 20 14.40 47.31 13.46
C ASP A 20 15.46 46.44 14.14
N GLU A 21 15.47 45.12 13.87
CA GLU A 21 16.55 44.23 14.32
C GLU A 21 17.92 44.63 13.74
N THR A 22 17.96 45.19 12.53
CA THR A 22 19.22 45.67 11.92
C THR A 22 19.76 46.96 12.53
N ARG A 23 18.91 47.74 13.20
CA ARG A 23 19.28 49.03 13.82
C ARG A 23 19.77 48.88 15.26
N LYS A 24 19.68 47.69 15.85
CA LYS A 24 20.08 47.44 17.25
C LYS A 24 21.59 47.28 17.39
N ASN A 25 22.19 48.08 18.27
CA ASN A 25 23.62 48.05 18.57
C ASN A 25 24.05 46.85 19.45
N ARG A 26 23.11 46.14 20.09
CA ARG A 26 23.34 44.90 20.86
C ARG A 26 22.16 43.96 20.63
N TYR A 27 22.44 42.67 20.47
CA TYR A 27 21.44 41.64 20.16
C TYR A 27 20.67 41.88 18.85
N GLY A 28 21.24 42.69 17.95
CA GLY A 28 20.70 42.97 16.62
C GLY A 28 21.23 42.04 15.54
N ILE A 29 20.94 42.40 14.30
CA ILE A 29 21.36 41.67 13.10
C ILE A 29 22.20 42.57 12.21
N GLU A 30 23.44 42.19 11.99
CA GLU A 30 24.35 42.84 11.06
C GLU A 30 24.17 42.20 9.68
N ILE A 31 23.71 43.01 8.73
CA ILE A 31 23.56 42.65 7.32
C ILE A 31 24.59 43.36 6.46
N LYS A 32 24.88 42.79 5.30
CA LYS A 32 25.69 43.41 4.26
C LYS A 32 24.82 44.19 3.29
N SER A 33 25.04 45.49 3.20
CA SER A 33 24.19 46.39 2.41
C SER A 33 24.24 46.12 0.89
N ASP A 34 25.26 45.39 0.43
CA ASP A 34 25.49 44.98 -0.95
C ASP A 34 24.86 43.63 -1.31
N GLU A 35 24.20 42.95 -0.36
CA GLU A 35 23.50 41.68 -0.61
C GLU A 35 21.98 41.89 -0.74
N ASP A 36 21.37 41.26 -1.75
CA ASP A 36 19.92 41.25 -1.93
C ASP A 36 19.28 40.22 -0.99
N TYR A 37 18.59 40.67 0.05
CA TYR A 37 17.88 39.79 0.98
C TYR A 37 16.44 39.54 0.51
N GLN A 38 16.02 38.28 0.55
CA GLN A 38 14.67 37.90 0.17
C GLN A 38 13.65 38.37 1.21
N ILE A 39 12.62 39.10 0.77
CA ILE A 39 11.47 39.47 1.60
C ILE A 39 10.49 38.29 1.62
N VAL A 40 10.18 37.79 2.80
CA VAL A 40 9.30 36.62 2.99
C VAL A 40 7.98 36.98 3.69
N GLY A 41 7.82 38.25 4.08
CA GLY A 41 6.59 38.73 4.69
C GLY A 41 6.66 40.19 5.10
N TYR A 42 5.66 40.63 5.84
CA TYR A 42 5.56 41.98 6.38
C TYR A 42 5.17 41.91 7.86
N SER A 43 5.91 42.61 8.72
CA SER A 43 5.62 42.72 10.14
C SER A 43 4.59 43.83 10.36
N ASN A 44 3.38 43.45 10.77
CA ASN A 44 2.33 44.43 11.12
C ASN A 44 2.68 45.23 12.38
N GLU A 45 3.46 44.66 13.30
CA GLU A 45 3.89 45.34 14.52
C GLU A 45 4.91 46.44 14.19
N ASN A 46 5.94 46.10 13.41
CA ASN A 46 7.05 47.01 13.10
C ASN A 46 6.87 47.80 11.79
N HIS A 47 5.74 47.61 11.10
CA HIS A 47 5.41 48.26 9.83
C HIS A 47 6.58 48.18 8.83
N ALA A 48 7.20 47.01 8.74
CA ALA A 48 8.42 46.79 7.98
C ALA A 48 8.44 45.40 7.31
N PRO A 49 9.11 45.25 6.15
CA PRO A 49 9.32 43.94 5.53
C PRO A 49 10.16 43.02 6.43
N VAL A 50 9.83 41.73 6.39
CA VAL A 50 10.59 40.66 7.05
C VAL A 50 11.48 39.98 6.01
N PHE A 51 12.77 39.98 6.29
CA PHE A 51 13.83 39.41 5.47
C PHE A 51 14.23 38.01 5.97
N LEU A 52 14.69 37.19 5.04
CA LEU A 52 15.29 35.89 5.28
C LEU A 52 16.80 35.96 5.10
N GLY A 53 17.56 35.36 6.01
CA GLY A 53 19.00 35.20 5.83
C GLY A 53 19.58 34.03 6.61
N VAL A 54 20.84 33.69 6.33
CA VAL A 54 21.58 32.62 7.00
C VAL A 54 22.64 33.21 7.91
N VAL A 55 22.71 32.73 9.15
CA VAL A 55 23.73 33.18 10.10
C VAL A 55 25.11 32.67 9.67
N VAL A 56 26.01 33.60 9.44
CA VAL A 56 27.40 33.33 9.05
C VAL A 56 28.39 33.55 10.21
N GLY A 57 27.98 34.24 11.27
CA GLY A 57 28.80 34.42 12.45
C GLY A 57 28.15 35.30 13.51
N ARG A 58 28.91 35.62 14.55
CA ARG A 58 28.48 36.50 15.65
C ARG A 58 29.64 37.39 16.07
N ASP A 59 29.37 38.68 16.26
CA ASP A 59 30.31 39.62 16.87
C ASP A 59 29.62 40.41 17.98
N LYS A 60 30.23 40.47 19.17
CA LYS A 60 29.74 41.26 20.33
C LYS A 60 28.23 41.19 20.58
N ASN A 61 27.65 39.98 20.50
CA ASN A 61 26.21 39.67 20.63
C ASN A 61 25.30 40.09 19.48
N THR A 62 25.83 40.60 18.37
CA THR A 62 25.12 40.86 17.11
C THR A 62 25.34 39.68 16.14
N LEU A 63 24.27 39.21 15.49
CA LEU A 63 24.34 38.12 14.52
C LEU A 63 24.71 38.67 13.13
N ARG A 64 25.71 38.09 12.48
CA ARG A 64 26.03 38.38 11.08
C ARG A 64 25.25 37.47 10.17
N VAL A 65 24.53 38.04 9.22
CA VAL A 65 23.60 37.31 8.34
C VAL A 65 23.93 37.59 6.87
N ALA A 66 23.98 36.53 6.06
CA ALA A 66 24.15 36.60 4.61
C ALA A 66 22.85 36.24 3.87
N SER A 67 22.71 36.71 2.63
CA SER A 67 21.57 36.43 1.76
C SER A 67 21.47 34.94 1.40
N THR A 68 20.24 34.48 1.19
CA THR A 68 19.88 33.11 0.81
C THR A 68 19.91 32.86 -0.70
N ASN A 69 19.95 33.89 -1.54
CA ASN A 69 19.58 33.82 -2.97
C ASN A 69 20.39 32.80 -3.80
N THR A 70 21.64 32.49 -3.45
CA THR A 70 22.46 31.52 -4.20
C THR A 70 22.50 30.12 -3.58
N ARG A 71 22.25 30.00 -2.27
CA ARG A 71 22.34 28.72 -1.55
C ARG A 71 21.02 27.97 -1.50
N LEU A 72 19.89 28.69 -1.45
CA LEU A 72 18.57 28.10 -1.22
C LEU A 72 18.01 27.43 -2.49
N ASP A 73 18.23 28.04 -3.67
CA ASP A 73 17.83 27.46 -4.96
C ASP A 73 18.60 26.17 -5.27
N SER A 74 19.92 26.16 -5.03
CA SER A 74 20.74 24.96 -5.19
C SER A 74 20.30 23.84 -4.25
N PHE A 75 19.99 24.16 -2.98
CA PHE A 75 19.51 23.19 -2.01
C PHE A 75 18.17 22.60 -2.42
N LEU A 76 17.18 23.45 -2.77
CA LEU A 76 15.85 23.00 -3.15
C LEU A 76 15.83 22.22 -4.47
N SER A 77 16.73 22.51 -5.41
CA SER A 77 16.81 21.82 -6.70
C SER A 77 17.02 20.31 -6.55
N GLU A 78 17.83 19.89 -5.56
CA GLU A 78 18.10 18.48 -5.30
C GLU A 78 16.84 17.77 -4.76
N PHE A 79 16.11 18.41 -3.85
CA PHE A 79 14.85 17.87 -3.32
C PHE A 79 13.77 17.79 -4.40
N VAL A 80 13.66 18.81 -5.25
CA VAL A 80 12.71 18.80 -6.38
C VAL A 80 13.07 17.68 -7.37
N SER A 81 14.36 17.49 -7.66
CA SER A 81 14.84 16.40 -8.53
C SER A 81 14.50 15.02 -7.94
N LYS A 82 14.80 14.80 -6.65
CA LYS A 82 14.44 13.56 -5.94
C LYS A 82 12.94 13.32 -5.92
N LYS A 83 12.13 14.34 -5.62
CA LYS A 83 10.66 14.27 -5.65
C LYS A 83 10.17 13.85 -7.03
N ASN A 84 10.64 14.48 -8.10
CA ASN A 84 10.22 14.17 -9.46
C ASN A 84 10.64 12.76 -9.89
N LYS A 85 11.80 12.27 -9.43
CA LYS A 85 12.22 10.90 -9.65
C LYS A 85 11.27 9.91 -8.97
N LEU A 86 10.96 10.13 -7.69
CA LEU A 86 10.02 9.29 -6.94
C LEU A 86 8.63 9.27 -7.56
N ILE A 87 8.12 10.42 -8.04
CA ILE A 87 6.83 10.47 -8.75
C ILE A 87 6.83 9.56 -9.99
N LYS A 88 7.92 9.57 -10.77
CA LYS A 88 8.04 8.70 -11.95
C LYS A 88 8.12 7.22 -11.58
N GLU A 89 8.87 6.89 -10.53
CA GLU A 89 8.98 5.51 -10.03
C GLU A 89 7.62 4.99 -9.53
N ILE A 90 6.88 5.82 -8.78
CA ILE A 90 5.52 5.48 -8.31
C ILE A 90 4.61 5.21 -9.51
N ALA A 91 4.56 6.12 -10.49
CA ALA A 91 3.73 5.93 -11.68
C ALA A 91 4.10 4.65 -12.45
N SER A 92 5.39 4.33 -12.56
CA SER A 92 5.84 3.08 -13.18
C SER A 92 5.37 1.85 -12.39
N LEU A 93 5.48 1.88 -11.07
CA LEU A 93 5.06 0.77 -10.20
C LEU A 93 3.53 0.58 -10.23
N GLU A 94 2.76 1.67 -10.27
CA GLU A 94 1.31 1.61 -10.43
C GLU A 94 0.91 0.91 -11.73
N THR A 95 1.55 1.25 -12.86
CA THR A 95 1.25 0.60 -14.14
C THR A 95 1.64 -0.88 -14.18
N GLU A 96 2.73 -1.26 -13.50
CA GLU A 96 3.14 -2.67 -13.43
C GLU A 96 2.18 -3.47 -12.55
N LEU A 97 1.75 -2.89 -11.42
CA LEU A 97 0.78 -3.51 -10.53
C LEU A 97 -0.57 -3.74 -11.23
N GLU A 98 -1.05 -2.76 -11.99
CA GLU A 98 -2.30 -2.89 -12.76
C GLU A 98 -2.24 -4.07 -13.75
N ARG A 99 -1.11 -4.20 -14.48
CA ARG A 99 -0.91 -5.33 -15.41
C ARG A 99 -0.87 -6.69 -14.72
N GLU A 100 -0.18 -6.78 -13.59
CA GLU A 100 -0.10 -8.02 -12.80
C GLU A 100 -1.47 -8.43 -12.24
N VAL A 101 -2.27 -7.45 -11.79
CA VAL A 101 -3.64 -7.68 -11.34
C VAL A 101 -4.50 -8.23 -12.48
N ASP A 102 -4.47 -7.59 -13.66
CA ASP A 102 -5.22 -8.02 -14.84
C ASP A 102 -4.83 -9.44 -15.31
N LEU A 103 -3.57 -9.82 -15.18
CA LEU A 103 -3.09 -11.17 -15.51
C LEU A 103 -3.59 -12.20 -14.50
N LYS A 104 -3.53 -11.88 -13.21
CA LYS A 104 -4.01 -12.76 -12.14
C LYS A 104 -5.52 -12.94 -12.19
N GLU A 105 -6.28 -11.88 -12.47
CA GLU A 105 -7.74 -11.95 -12.58
C GLU A 105 -8.17 -12.84 -13.76
N ARG A 106 -7.49 -12.74 -14.90
CA ARG A 106 -7.69 -13.68 -16.02
C ARG A 106 -7.40 -15.13 -15.65
N ALA A 107 -6.28 -15.38 -14.97
CA ALA A 107 -5.93 -16.74 -14.54
C ALA A 107 -6.94 -17.31 -13.52
N ILE A 108 -7.48 -16.48 -12.64
CA ILE A 108 -8.55 -16.89 -11.70
C ILE A 108 -9.82 -17.25 -12.47
N ASN A 109 -10.24 -16.42 -13.42
CA ASN A 109 -11.44 -16.69 -14.23
C ASN A 109 -11.31 -18.00 -15.03
N ASP A 110 -10.14 -18.27 -15.61
CA ASP A 110 -9.88 -19.52 -16.33
C ASP A 110 -9.99 -20.75 -15.40
N LEU A 111 -9.45 -20.64 -14.18
CA LEU A 111 -9.56 -21.70 -13.16
C LEU A 111 -10.99 -21.91 -12.68
N ASP A 112 -11.78 -20.85 -12.51
CA ASP A 112 -13.19 -20.96 -12.12
C ASP A 112 -14.00 -21.70 -13.19
N VAL A 113 -13.74 -21.44 -14.47
CA VAL A 113 -14.36 -22.19 -15.59
C VAL A 113 -13.98 -23.66 -15.54
N GLU A 114 -12.71 -23.99 -15.29
CA GLU A 114 -12.24 -25.38 -15.18
C GLU A 114 -12.90 -26.11 -13.99
N ILE A 115 -13.02 -25.43 -12.84
CA ILE A 115 -13.70 -25.96 -11.65
C ILE A 115 -15.17 -26.28 -11.96
N ASP A 116 -15.87 -25.39 -12.66
CA ASP A 116 -17.26 -25.60 -13.04
C ASP A 116 -17.43 -26.80 -13.99
N GLU A 117 -16.53 -26.96 -14.96
CA GLU A 117 -16.54 -28.10 -15.87
C GLU A 117 -16.30 -29.42 -15.11
N LEU A 118 -15.30 -29.47 -14.24
CA LEU A 118 -15.01 -30.64 -13.41
C LEU A 118 -16.18 -30.99 -12.48
N ASN A 119 -16.82 -29.99 -11.88
CA ASN A 119 -18.01 -30.17 -11.05
C ASN A 119 -19.17 -30.79 -11.83
N ASN A 120 -19.39 -30.36 -13.07
CA ASN A 120 -20.41 -30.92 -13.94
C ASN A 120 -20.09 -32.37 -14.32
N GLN A 121 -18.84 -32.68 -14.68
CA GLN A 121 -18.39 -34.04 -14.95
C GLN A 121 -18.58 -34.96 -13.73
N LEU A 122 -18.24 -34.47 -12.53
CA LEU A 122 -18.41 -35.22 -11.28
C LEU A 122 -19.89 -35.51 -10.99
N LYS A 123 -20.77 -34.53 -11.19
CA LYS A 123 -22.23 -34.72 -11.07
C LYS A 123 -22.73 -35.79 -12.03
N GLU A 124 -22.32 -35.76 -13.30
CA GLU A 124 -22.69 -36.79 -14.27
C GLU A 124 -22.21 -38.18 -13.84
N LEU A 125 -20.95 -38.28 -13.41
CA LEU A 125 -20.34 -39.54 -13.02
C LEU A 125 -21.06 -40.15 -11.81
N GLN A 126 -21.39 -39.32 -10.81
CA GLN A 126 -22.20 -39.74 -9.65
C GLN A 126 -23.59 -40.24 -10.05
N GLN A 127 -24.26 -39.56 -10.99
CA GLN A 127 -25.56 -40.01 -11.49
C GLN A 127 -25.45 -41.35 -12.23
N ARG A 128 -24.46 -41.50 -13.11
CA ARG A 128 -24.19 -42.76 -13.83
C ARG A 128 -23.90 -43.90 -12.86
N TYR A 129 -23.08 -43.64 -11.84
CA TYR A 129 -22.79 -44.60 -10.78
C TYR A 129 -24.06 -45.03 -10.02
N LYS A 130 -24.88 -44.06 -9.57
CA LYS A 130 -26.16 -44.36 -8.89
C LYS A 130 -27.09 -45.21 -9.76
N LYS A 131 -27.19 -44.92 -11.06
CA LYS A 131 -28.00 -45.71 -12.01
C LYS A 131 -27.47 -47.14 -12.13
N ARG A 132 -26.16 -47.31 -12.35
CA ARG A 132 -25.53 -48.64 -12.46
C ARG A 132 -25.67 -49.44 -11.18
N LYS A 133 -25.44 -48.83 -10.01
CA LYS A 133 -25.62 -49.48 -8.71
C LYS A 133 -27.04 -50.03 -8.55
N LYS A 134 -28.07 -49.24 -8.89
CA LYS A 134 -29.47 -49.70 -8.84
C LYS A 134 -29.73 -50.90 -9.76
N LEU A 135 -29.16 -50.91 -10.97
CA LEU A 135 -29.30 -52.03 -11.90
C LEU A 135 -28.65 -53.30 -11.34
N VAL A 136 -27.42 -53.18 -10.85
CA VAL A 136 -26.69 -54.30 -10.24
C VAL A 136 -27.42 -54.83 -9.01
N ASP A 137 -27.90 -53.94 -8.12
CA ASP A 137 -28.68 -54.33 -6.94
C ASP A 137 -29.97 -55.05 -7.33
N ALA A 138 -30.67 -54.58 -8.38
CA ALA A 138 -31.88 -55.22 -8.88
C ALA A 138 -31.60 -56.60 -9.49
N GLU A 139 -30.51 -56.74 -10.24
CA GLU A 139 -30.09 -58.00 -10.87
C GLU A 139 -29.62 -59.01 -9.82
N LEU A 140 -28.82 -58.58 -8.83
CA LEU A 140 -28.43 -59.40 -7.68
C LEU A 140 -29.65 -59.89 -6.90
N ARG A 141 -30.61 -59.01 -6.59
CA ARG A 141 -31.86 -59.40 -5.92
C ARG A 141 -32.65 -60.42 -6.75
N LYS A 142 -32.79 -60.19 -8.05
CA LYS A 142 -33.48 -61.12 -8.95
C LYS A 142 -32.80 -62.49 -8.98
N ASN A 143 -31.48 -62.52 -9.10
CA ASN A 143 -30.69 -63.75 -9.11
C ASN A 143 -30.76 -64.47 -7.76
N PHE A 144 -30.72 -63.74 -6.65
CA PHE A 144 -30.87 -64.27 -5.31
C PHE A 144 -32.23 -64.96 -5.11
N TYR A 145 -33.33 -64.28 -5.46
CA TYR A 145 -34.66 -64.90 -5.38
C TYR A 145 -34.85 -66.04 -6.37
N SER A 146 -34.29 -65.95 -7.57
CA SER A 146 -34.29 -67.06 -8.53
C SER A 146 -33.57 -68.29 -7.97
N TRP A 147 -32.45 -68.08 -7.29
CA TRP A 147 -31.69 -69.15 -6.64
C TRP A 147 -32.43 -69.75 -5.44
N ILE A 148 -33.00 -68.93 -4.54
CA ILE A 148 -33.83 -69.42 -3.43
C ILE A 148 -35.01 -70.25 -3.94
N ASN A 149 -35.68 -69.78 -5.00
CA ASN A 149 -36.85 -70.46 -5.55
C ASN A 149 -36.50 -71.68 -6.41
N SER A 150 -35.22 -71.95 -6.69
CA SER A 150 -34.79 -73.13 -7.44
C SER A 150 -35.00 -74.45 -6.68
N ASN A 151 -35.09 -74.39 -5.35
CA ASN A 151 -35.28 -75.56 -4.50
C ASN A 151 -36.23 -75.26 -3.33
N TRP A 152 -37.22 -76.12 -3.12
CA TRP A 152 -38.22 -75.99 -2.05
C TRP A 152 -37.59 -75.91 -0.65
N PHE A 153 -36.48 -76.62 -0.41
CA PHE A 153 -35.76 -76.59 0.86
C PHE A 153 -35.11 -75.22 1.13
N LEU A 154 -34.48 -74.61 0.12
CA LEU A 154 -33.90 -73.26 0.23
C LEU A 154 -34.98 -72.21 0.50
N ARG A 155 -36.15 -72.37 -0.11
CA ARG A 155 -37.31 -71.50 0.11
C ARG A 155 -37.83 -71.54 1.55
N ILE A 156 -37.87 -72.71 2.16
CA ILE A 156 -38.24 -72.87 3.58
C ILE A 156 -37.17 -72.25 4.48
N LEU A 157 -35.90 -72.53 4.24
CA LEU A 157 -34.80 -71.95 5.02
C LEU A 157 -34.80 -70.42 4.98
N TYR A 158 -34.99 -69.83 3.80
CA TYR A 158 -35.09 -68.38 3.66
C TYR A 158 -36.31 -67.81 4.38
N SER A 159 -37.48 -68.45 4.31
CA SER A 159 -38.68 -68.01 5.03
C SER A 159 -38.49 -68.06 6.56
N LEU A 160 -37.76 -69.04 7.09
CA LEU A 160 -37.40 -69.08 8.50
C LEU A 160 -36.45 -67.94 8.88
N TYR A 161 -35.43 -67.68 8.05
CA TYR A 161 -34.51 -66.56 8.24
C TYR A 161 -35.22 -65.20 8.25
N GLU A 162 -36.11 -64.95 7.27
CA GLU A 162 -36.86 -63.71 7.13
C GLU A 162 -37.85 -63.48 8.28
N ASN A 163 -38.40 -64.55 8.87
CA ASN A 163 -39.29 -64.47 10.04
C ASN A 163 -38.54 -64.28 11.38
N LEU A 164 -37.23 -64.53 11.41
CA LEU A 164 -36.39 -64.43 12.62
C LEU A 164 -35.54 -63.14 12.67
N SER A 165 -35.40 -62.43 11.54
CA SER A 165 -34.65 -61.18 11.39
C SER A 165 -35.54 -59.95 11.53
#